data_AF-A0A7G5FFT6-F1
#
_entry.id   AF-A0A7G5FFT6-F1
#
_cell.length_a   1.000
_cell.length_b   1.000
_cell.length_c   1.000
_cell.angle_alpha   90.00
_cell.angle_beta   90.00
_cell.angle_gamma   90.00
#
_symmetry.space_group_name_H-M   'P 1'
#
loop_
_entity.id
_entity.type
_entity.pdbx_description
1 polymer ?
#
loop_
_entity_poly.entity_id
_entity_poly.type
_entity_poly.pdbx_seq_one_letter_code
_entity_poly.pdbx_strand_id
1 'polypeptide(L)'
;MSALSMPEYPDFSVPRRNSSLPWWLIALSLLGCMWLIFTLKTVGLLLSLGIIGMLMVASRRRPDAVEIDALRASILLSAQDITDVLDEFDQFCTSPDAQHLEDRTLLRPALLERDSVNPDIAGFHEDCANAQRFLHRLPARINAPLSVSQAERLLAITDDRAASLRESWITARRVARGLPGS
;
A
#
# COMPACT_ATOMS: atom_id res chain seq x y z
N MET A 1 36.14 -20.52 -10.14
CA MET A 1 34.80 -20.99 -10.51
C MET A 1 34.01 -21.22 -9.24
N SER A 2 33.22 -20.23 -8.82
CA SER A 2 32.21 -20.39 -7.77
C SER A 2 31.08 -19.44 -8.16
N ALA A 3 30.02 -20.01 -8.76
CA ALA A 3 28.84 -19.29 -9.13
C ALA A 3 28.10 -18.87 -7.85
N LEU A 4 27.83 -17.57 -7.74
CA LEU A 4 26.93 -16.98 -6.76
C LEU A 4 25.59 -17.72 -6.78
N SER A 5 25.20 -18.26 -5.63
CA SER A 5 23.85 -18.75 -5.35
C SER A 5 22.88 -17.58 -5.44
N MET A 6 22.23 -17.46 -6.60
CA MET A 6 21.10 -16.56 -6.80
C MET A 6 19.93 -17.05 -5.94
N PRO A 7 19.33 -16.20 -5.08
CA PRO A 7 18.13 -16.61 -4.35
C PRO A 7 17.01 -16.90 -5.34
N GLU A 8 16.48 -18.11 -5.25
CA GLU A 8 15.35 -18.62 -6.02
C GLU A 8 14.17 -17.66 -5.83
N TYR A 9 13.84 -16.88 -6.87
CA TYR A 9 12.65 -16.05 -6.88
C TYR A 9 11.47 -16.99 -7.10
N PRO A 10 10.50 -17.09 -6.17
CA PRO A 10 9.36 -17.98 -6.36
C PRO A 10 8.63 -17.57 -7.63
N ASP A 11 8.34 -18.54 -8.50
CA ASP A 11 7.52 -18.31 -9.69
C ASP A 11 6.08 -18.00 -9.26
N PHE A 12 5.75 -16.71 -9.20
CA PHE A 12 4.43 -16.21 -8.84
C PHE A 12 3.53 -16.16 -10.06
N SER A 13 3.21 -17.33 -10.63
CA SER A 13 2.11 -17.46 -11.58
C SER A 13 0.78 -17.38 -10.82
N VAL A 14 0.28 -16.16 -10.67
CA VAL A 14 -1.06 -15.90 -10.09
C VAL A 14 -2.11 -16.53 -11.03
N PRO A 15 -2.98 -17.42 -10.55
CA PRO A 15 -4.07 -17.91 -11.38
C PRO A 15 -4.93 -16.72 -11.76
N ARG A 16 -5.00 -16.41 -13.06
CA ARG A 16 -5.98 -15.50 -13.64
C ARG A 16 -7.35 -16.07 -13.27
N ARG A 17 -7.95 -15.56 -12.19
CA ARG A 17 -9.36 -15.84 -11.88
C ARG A 17 -10.15 -15.20 -13.02
N ASN A 18 -10.41 -16.01 -14.05
CA ASN A 18 -11.33 -15.63 -15.08
C ASN A 18 -12.69 -15.53 -14.37
N SER A 19 -13.12 -14.30 -14.12
CA SER A 19 -14.52 -14.03 -13.82
C SER A 19 -15.25 -14.02 -15.16
N SER A 20 -15.22 -15.15 -15.87
CA SER A 20 -16.23 -15.37 -16.89
C SER A 20 -17.53 -15.51 -16.10
N LEU A 21 -18.36 -14.46 -16.12
CA LEU A 21 -19.76 -14.57 -15.75
C LEU A 21 -20.25 -15.82 -16.46
N PRO A 22 -20.60 -16.88 -15.72
CA PRO A 22 -20.65 -18.17 -16.32
C PRO A 22 -21.80 -18.13 -17.32
N TRP A 23 -21.49 -18.48 -18.57
CA TRP A 23 -22.34 -18.26 -19.74
C TRP A 23 -23.78 -18.76 -19.55
N TRP A 24 -23.99 -19.73 -18.65
CA TRP A 24 -25.31 -20.23 -18.25
C TRP A 24 -26.18 -19.19 -17.52
N LEU A 25 -25.61 -18.25 -16.75
CA LEU A 25 -26.36 -17.15 -16.14
C LEU A 25 -26.86 -16.15 -17.20
N ILE A 26 -26.05 -15.90 -18.24
CA ILE A 26 -26.44 -15.06 -19.37
C ILE A 26 -27.57 -15.74 -20.16
N ALA A 27 -27.42 -17.05 -20.42
CA ALA A 27 -28.45 -17.84 -21.10
C ALA A 27 -29.77 -17.86 -20.30
N LEU A 28 -29.71 -18.05 -18.99
CA LEU A 28 -30.89 -18.08 -18.11
C LEU A 28 -31.59 -16.72 -18.02
N SER A 29 -30.83 -15.63 -17.98
CA SER A 29 -31.37 -14.26 -18.03
C SER A 29 -32.04 -13.95 -19.38
N LEU A 30 -31.45 -14.39 -20.50
CA LEU A 30 -32.04 -14.24 -21.83
C LEU A 30 -33.33 -15.05 -21.98
N LEU A 31 -33.34 -16.29 -21.47
CA LEU A 31 -34.51 -17.17 -21.47
C LEU A 31 -35.67 -16.57 -20.66
N GLY A 32 -35.37 -15.99 -19.48
CA GLY A 32 -36.35 -15.27 -18.68
C GLY A 32 -36.92 -14.03 -19.39
N CYS A 33 -36.07 -13.25 -20.07
CA CYS A 33 -36.54 -12.12 -20.88
C CYS A 33 -37.44 -12.57 -22.04
N MET A 34 -37.06 -13.64 -22.76
CA MET A 34 -37.83 -14.16 -23.88
C MET A 34 -39.20 -14.69 -23.43
N TRP A 35 -39.25 -15.37 -22.28
CA TRP A 35 -40.48 -15.87 -21.66
C TRP A 35 -41.41 -14.73 -21.18
N LEU A 36 -40.87 -13.66 -20.61
CA LEU A 36 -41.65 -12.47 -20.21
C LEU A 36 -42.25 -11.72 -21.41
N ILE A 37 -41.49 -11.59 -22.50
CA ILE A 37 -41.95 -10.95 -23.74
C ILE A 37 -43.11 -11.74 -24.36
N PHE A 38 -43.02 -13.07 -24.34
CA PHE A 38 -44.04 -13.96 -24.90
C PHE A 38 -45.34 -13.97 -24.08
N THR A 39 -45.25 -13.79 -22.76
CA THR A 39 -46.41 -13.91 -21.85
C THR A 39 -47.12 -12.58 -21.57
N LEU A 40 -46.42 -11.43 -21.57
CA LEU A 40 -46.98 -10.16 -21.06
C LEU A 40 -46.89 -8.96 -22.02
N LYS A 41 -46.46 -9.18 -23.28
CA LYS A 41 -46.45 -8.24 -24.42
C LYS A 41 -45.70 -6.92 -24.18
N THR A 42 -46.29 -5.93 -23.50
CA THR A 42 -45.70 -4.60 -23.26
C THR A 42 -45.04 -4.46 -21.88
N VAL A 43 -45.59 -5.10 -20.85
CA VAL A 43 -45.06 -5.02 -19.48
C VAL A 43 -43.76 -5.82 -19.35
N GLY A 44 -43.65 -6.94 -20.07
CA GLY A 44 -42.43 -7.75 -20.11
C GLY A 44 -41.23 -7.03 -20.72
N LEU A 45 -41.46 -6.16 -21.71
CA LEU A 45 -40.43 -5.31 -22.32
C LEU A 45 -39.89 -4.27 -21.32
N LEU A 46 -40.77 -3.63 -20.56
CA LEU A 46 -40.38 -2.67 -19.52
C LEU A 46 -39.57 -3.34 -18.40
N LEU A 47 -39.95 -4.57 -18.02
CA LEU A 47 -39.22 -5.37 -17.04
C LEU A 47 -37.83 -5.76 -17.52
N SER A 48 -37.68 -6.22 -18.78
CA SER A 48 -36.35 -6.59 -19.30
C SER A 48 -35.43 -5.37 -19.43
N LEU A 49 -35.96 -4.23 -19.88
CA LEU A 49 -35.22 -2.98 -19.96
C LEU A 49 -34.76 -2.52 -18.56
N GLY A 50 -35.64 -2.68 -17.56
CA GLY A 50 -35.33 -2.41 -16.16
C GLY A 50 -34.22 -3.30 -15.62
N ILE A 51 -34.27 -4.62 -15.89
CA ILE A 51 -33.23 -5.57 -15.48
C ILE A 51 -31.90 -5.24 -16.17
N ILE A 52 -31.90 -4.99 -17.48
CA ILE A 52 -30.67 -4.64 -18.22
C ILE A 52 -30.10 -3.31 -17.70
N GLY A 53 -30.94 -2.32 -17.44
CA GLY A 53 -30.54 -1.04 -16.85
C GLY A 53 -29.93 -1.22 -15.46
N MET A 54 -30.58 -2.02 -14.60
CA MET A 54 -30.08 -2.35 -13.27
C MET A 54 -28.74 -3.11 -13.34
N LEU A 55 -28.61 -4.05 -14.27
CA LEU A 55 -27.39 -4.82 -14.50
C LEU A 55 -26.26 -3.93 -15.05
N MET A 56 -26.58 -2.95 -15.91
CA MET A 56 -25.62 -1.95 -16.38
C MET A 56 -25.13 -1.05 -15.25
N VAL A 57 -26.03 -0.57 -14.40
CA VAL A 57 -25.67 0.26 -13.23
C VAL A 57 -24.84 -0.55 -12.23
N ALA A 58 -25.24 -1.80 -11.96
CA ALA A 58 -24.49 -2.71 -11.10
C ALA A 58 -23.11 -3.06 -11.70
N SER A 59 -23.02 -3.28 -13.00
CA SER A 59 -21.75 -3.56 -13.69
C SER A 59 -20.81 -2.34 -13.72
N ARG A 60 -21.36 -1.12 -13.76
CA ARG A 60 -20.59 0.13 -13.61
C ARG A 60 -20.08 0.31 -12.18
N ARG A 61 -20.79 -0.20 -11.18
CA ARG A 61 -20.30 -0.32 -9.79
C ARG A 61 -19.51 -1.62 -9.62
N ARG A 62 -18.41 -1.79 -10.36
CA ARG A 62 -17.50 -2.92 -10.10
C ARG A 62 -17.03 -2.83 -8.64
N PRO A 63 -17.38 -3.78 -7.76
CA PRO A 63 -17.00 -3.74 -6.35
C PRO A 63 -15.49 -3.57 -6.20
N ASP A 64 -14.74 -4.27 -7.05
CA ASP A 64 -13.28 -4.23 -7.11
C ASP A 64 -12.72 -2.81 -7.28
N ALA A 65 -13.37 -1.93 -8.04
CA ALA A 65 -12.87 -0.57 -8.26
C ALA A 65 -12.99 0.30 -7.02
N VAL A 66 -14.13 0.21 -6.31
CA VAL A 66 -14.35 0.93 -5.05
C VAL A 66 -13.41 0.41 -3.96
N GLU A 67 -13.22 -0.90 -3.90
CA GLU A 67 -12.31 -1.54 -2.94
C GLU A 67 -10.85 -1.19 -3.21
N ILE A 68 -10.41 -1.20 -4.48
CA ILE A 68 -9.06 -0.76 -4.86
C ILE A 68 -8.86 0.71 -4.50
N ASP A 69 -9.82 1.59 -4.75
CA ASP A 69 -9.69 3.01 -4.42
C ASP A 69 -9.62 3.24 -2.90
N ALA A 70 -10.38 2.48 -2.11
CA ALA A 70 -10.26 2.48 -0.65
C ALA A 70 -8.88 1.99 -0.19
N LEU A 71 -8.38 0.89 -0.75
CA LEU A 71 -7.04 0.36 -0.44
C LEU A 71 -5.94 1.35 -0.83
N ARG A 72 -6.07 2.04 -1.96
CA ARG A 72 -5.13 3.10 -2.36
C ARG A 72 -5.09 4.24 -1.35
N ALA A 73 -6.24 4.68 -0.86
CA ALA A 73 -6.30 5.70 0.18
C ALA A 73 -5.59 5.23 1.46
N SER A 74 -5.80 3.98 1.88
CA SER A 74 -5.10 3.39 3.03
C SER A 74 -3.59 3.32 2.82
N ILE A 75 -3.13 2.90 1.62
CA ILE A 75 -1.69 2.86 1.31
C ILE A 75 -1.08 4.26 1.39
N LEU A 76 -1.77 5.28 0.86
CA LEU A 76 -1.29 6.65 0.92
C LEU A 76 -1.23 7.17 2.36
N LEU A 77 -2.19 6.79 3.20
CA LEU A 77 -2.17 7.13 4.62
C LEU A 77 -0.97 6.49 5.33
N SER A 78 -0.73 5.19 5.14
CA SER A 78 0.44 4.53 5.74
C SER A 78 1.77 5.04 5.17
N ALA A 79 1.79 5.49 3.91
CA ALA A 79 2.96 6.15 3.34
C ALA A 79 3.20 7.55 3.94
N GLN A 80 2.13 8.23 4.39
CA GLN A 80 2.26 9.46 5.15
C GLN A 80 2.97 9.20 6.49
N ASP A 81 2.65 8.12 7.19
CA ASP A 81 3.34 7.77 8.44
C ASP A 81 4.86 7.60 8.26
N ILE A 82 5.29 7.04 7.11
CA ILE A 82 6.72 6.95 6.75
C ILE A 82 7.30 8.36 6.55
N THR A 83 6.57 9.23 5.84
CA THR A 83 6.98 10.61 5.56
C THR A 83 7.11 11.42 6.85
N ASP A 84 6.18 11.26 7.77
CA ASP A 84 6.17 11.96 9.06
C ASP A 84 7.42 11.62 9.90
N VAL A 85 7.88 10.37 9.88
CA VAL A 85 9.12 9.98 10.59
C VAL A 85 10.36 10.58 9.91
N LEU A 86 10.39 10.60 8.57
CA LEU A 86 11.48 11.23 7.83
C LEU A 86 11.53 12.74 8.07
N ASP A 87 10.38 13.40 8.10
CA ASP A 87 10.26 14.83 8.38
C ASP A 87 10.63 15.15 9.83
N GLU A 88 10.26 14.30 10.81
CA GLU A 88 10.69 14.46 12.19
C GLU A 88 12.21 14.38 12.32
N PHE A 89 12.84 13.46 11.58
CA PHE A 89 14.29 13.35 11.54
C PHE A 89 14.96 14.53 10.82
N ASP A 90 14.40 15.00 9.70
CA ASP A 90 14.92 16.16 8.99
C ASP A 90 14.79 17.44 9.85
N GLN A 91 13.65 17.64 10.51
CA GLN A 91 13.46 18.72 11.48
C GLN A 91 14.46 18.63 12.63
N PHE A 92 14.70 17.43 13.17
CA PHE A 92 15.76 17.25 14.16
C PHE A 92 17.13 17.70 13.59
N CYS A 93 17.44 17.36 12.34
CA CYS A 93 18.73 17.69 11.70
C CYS A 93 18.88 19.17 11.32
N THR A 94 17.81 19.85 10.90
CA THR A 94 17.88 21.18 10.25
C THR A 94 17.23 22.31 11.03
N SER A 95 16.33 22.02 11.98
CA SER A 95 15.53 23.04 12.67
C SER A 95 16.42 24.08 13.36
N PRO A 96 16.20 25.40 13.18
CA PRO A 96 16.95 26.45 13.86
C PRO A 96 16.50 26.66 15.32
N ASP A 97 15.52 25.91 15.80
CA ASP A 97 14.94 26.10 17.12
C ASP A 97 15.93 25.75 18.24
N ALA A 98 15.91 26.53 19.33
CA ALA A 98 16.88 26.44 20.41
C ALA A 98 16.84 25.05 21.10
N GLN A 99 15.65 24.46 21.23
CA GLN A 99 15.48 23.11 21.79
C GLN A 99 16.10 22.03 20.89
N HIS A 100 15.91 22.11 19.58
CA HIS A 100 16.50 21.17 18.62
C HIS A 100 18.01 21.38 18.44
N LEU A 101 18.50 22.61 18.63
CA LEU A 101 19.93 22.92 18.68
C LEU A 101 20.58 22.31 19.94
N GLU A 102 19.96 22.49 21.10
CA GLU A 102 20.42 21.89 22.37
C GLU A 102 20.41 20.36 22.29
N ASP A 103 19.35 19.77 21.73
CA ASP A 103 19.23 18.33 21.56
C ASP A 103 20.31 17.74 20.63
N ARG A 104 20.66 18.44 19.54
CA ARG A 104 21.73 18.03 18.61
C ARG A 104 23.13 18.20 19.18
N THR A 105 23.34 19.23 20.01
CA THR A 105 24.69 19.59 20.50
C THR A 105 25.04 18.98 21.84
N LEU A 106 24.07 18.84 22.75
CA LEU A 106 24.29 18.41 24.13
C LEU A 106 23.69 17.04 24.46
N LEU A 107 22.56 16.67 23.85
CA LEU A 107 21.81 15.48 24.27
C LEU A 107 22.01 14.27 23.35
N ARG A 108 22.11 14.47 22.03
CA ARG A 108 22.09 13.39 21.02
C ARG A 108 22.96 13.69 19.78
N PRO A 109 24.24 14.08 19.92
CA PRO A 109 25.10 14.40 18.77
C PRO A 109 25.35 13.19 17.86
N ALA A 110 25.36 11.97 18.42
CA ALA A 110 25.61 10.74 17.67
C ALA A 110 24.56 10.45 16.58
N LEU A 111 23.34 11.00 16.66
CA LEU A 111 22.31 10.84 15.61
C LEU A 111 22.66 11.58 14.31
N LEU A 112 23.47 12.63 14.39
CA LEU A 112 23.93 13.38 13.22
C LEU A 112 25.10 12.70 12.50
N GLU A 113 25.79 11.79 13.17
CA GLU A 113 26.93 11.09 12.62
C GLU A 113 26.45 9.87 11.82
N ARG A 114 26.51 10.00 10.50
CA ARG A 114 26.07 8.95 9.56
C ARG A 114 26.92 7.67 9.67
N ASP A 115 28.20 7.83 10.02
CA ASP A 115 29.15 6.74 10.28
C ASP A 115 29.26 6.45 11.78
N SER A 116 28.14 6.54 12.49
CA SER A 116 28.04 6.23 13.91
C SER A 116 28.57 4.81 14.18
N VAL A 117 29.45 4.67 15.17
CA VAL A 117 29.94 3.37 15.67
C VAL A 117 28.81 2.53 16.28
N ASN A 118 27.70 3.16 16.65
CA ASN A 118 26.55 2.48 17.21
C ASN A 118 25.70 1.83 16.08
N PRO A 119 25.49 0.50 16.12
CA PRO A 119 24.78 -0.22 15.06
C PRO A 119 23.31 0.18 14.93
N ASP A 120 22.64 0.59 16.02
CA ASP A 120 21.22 0.97 15.99
C ASP A 120 21.01 2.31 15.27
N ILE A 121 21.93 3.26 15.48
CA ILE A 121 21.90 4.56 14.81
C ILE A 121 22.27 4.39 13.34
N ALA A 122 23.31 3.60 13.02
CA ALA A 122 23.69 3.31 11.64
C ALA A 122 22.54 2.61 10.88
N GLY A 123 21.88 1.64 11.52
CA GLY A 123 20.71 0.94 10.97
C GLY A 123 19.55 1.89 10.66
N PHE A 124 19.26 2.85 11.56
CA PHE A 124 18.24 3.87 11.29
C PHE A 124 18.54 4.73 10.06
N HIS A 125 19.80 5.13 9.83
CA HIS A 125 20.18 5.88 8.61
C HIS A 125 19.99 5.05 7.33
N GLU A 126 20.27 3.75 7.39
CA GLU A 126 19.99 2.83 6.28
C GLU A 126 18.50 2.68 6.03
N ASP A 127 17.70 2.54 7.09
CA ASP A 127 16.25 2.46 7.02
C ASP A 127 15.65 3.73 6.41
N CYS A 128 16.14 4.91 6.79
CA CYS A 128 15.73 6.18 6.19
C CYS A 128 16.00 6.21 4.68
N ALA A 129 17.21 5.80 4.25
CA ALA A 129 17.55 5.74 2.83
C ALA A 129 16.67 4.73 2.06
N ASN A 130 16.37 3.59 2.67
CA ASN A 130 15.49 2.58 2.09
C ASN A 130 14.04 3.06 2.00
N ALA A 131 13.52 3.72 3.03
CA ALA A 131 12.19 4.32 3.08
C ALA A 131 12.02 5.40 2.01
N GLN A 132 13.00 6.31 1.84
CA GLN A 132 12.98 7.32 0.78
C GLN A 132 12.92 6.67 -0.62
N ARG A 133 13.73 5.63 -0.87
CA ARG A 133 13.71 4.90 -2.13
C ARG A 133 12.40 4.14 -2.36
N PHE A 134 11.72 3.71 -1.29
CA PHE A 134 10.42 3.07 -1.35
C PHE A 134 9.34 4.09 -1.72
N LEU A 135 9.27 5.22 -1.00
CA LEU A 135 8.34 6.31 -1.27
C LEU A 135 8.49 6.86 -2.69
N HIS A 136 9.71 7.00 -3.19
CA HIS A 136 9.95 7.42 -4.57
C HIS A 136 9.34 6.47 -5.62
N ARG A 137 9.27 5.17 -5.33
CA ARG A 137 8.74 4.13 -6.24
C ARG A 137 7.26 3.82 -6.03
N LEU A 138 6.69 4.26 -4.91
CA LEU A 138 5.33 3.93 -4.50
C LEU A 138 4.24 4.50 -5.44
N PRO A 139 4.30 5.78 -5.89
CA PRO A 139 3.30 6.33 -6.80
C PRO A 139 3.17 5.54 -8.12
N ALA A 140 4.28 5.06 -8.66
CA ALA A 140 4.26 4.25 -9.88
C ALA A 140 3.55 2.90 -9.68
N ARG A 141 3.66 2.31 -8.48
CA ARG A 141 3.00 1.05 -8.12
C ARG A 141 1.51 1.23 -7.84
N ILE A 142 1.13 2.30 -7.13
CA ILE A 142 -0.27 2.62 -6.78
C ILE A 142 -1.09 2.95 -8.03
N ASN A 143 -0.51 3.66 -8.99
CA ASN A 143 -1.18 4.08 -10.22
C ASN A 143 -1.24 2.98 -11.28
N ALA A 144 -0.50 1.89 -11.11
CA ALA A 144 -0.60 0.73 -11.98
C ALA A 144 -1.97 0.04 -11.83
N PRO A 145 -2.45 -0.70 -12.85
CA PRO A 145 -3.63 -1.53 -12.73
C PRO A 145 -3.36 -2.68 -11.74
N LEU A 146 -3.82 -2.52 -10.50
CA LEU A 146 -3.70 -3.47 -9.40
C LEU A 146 -4.97 -4.32 -9.28
N SER A 147 -4.83 -5.59 -8.88
CA SER A 147 -5.94 -6.34 -8.28
C SER A 147 -6.09 -5.99 -6.80
N VAL A 148 -7.27 -6.25 -6.22
CA VAL A 148 -7.53 -6.10 -4.77
C VAL A 148 -6.42 -6.77 -3.93
N SER A 149 -6.09 -8.03 -4.24
CA SER A 149 -5.03 -8.78 -3.54
C SER A 149 -3.62 -8.17 -3.68
N GLN A 150 -3.32 -7.49 -4.80
CA GLN A 150 -2.05 -6.80 -4.97
C GLN A 150 -2.02 -5.50 -4.16
N ALA A 151 -3.14 -4.79 -4.10
CA ALA A 151 -3.30 -3.59 -3.29
C ALA A 151 -3.23 -3.92 -1.79
N GLU A 152 -3.89 -4.98 -1.32
CA GLU A 152 -3.77 -5.46 0.07
C GLU A 152 -2.33 -5.82 0.43
N ARG A 153 -1.61 -6.52 -0.46
CA ARG A 153 -0.20 -6.84 -0.23
C ARG A 153 0.67 -5.59 -0.19
N LEU A 154 0.40 -4.61 -1.06
CA LEU A 154 1.12 -3.35 -1.08
C LEU A 154 0.86 -2.55 0.21
N LEU A 155 -0.38 -2.56 0.71
CA LEU A 155 -0.75 -1.98 2.00
C LEU A 155 0.04 -2.63 3.14
N ALA A 156 0.01 -3.96 3.25
CA ALA A 156 0.73 -4.68 4.31
C ALA A 156 2.25 -4.40 4.30
N ILE A 157 2.87 -4.31 3.11
CA ILE A 157 4.29 -3.94 2.99
C ILE A 157 4.53 -2.49 3.43
N THR A 158 3.61 -1.58 3.12
CA THR A 158 3.72 -0.17 3.50
C THR A 158 3.59 -0.01 5.01
N ASP A 159 2.59 -0.68 5.62
CA ASP A 159 2.36 -0.69 7.07
C ASP A 159 3.57 -1.24 7.84
N ASP A 160 4.11 -2.38 7.40
CA ASP A 160 5.26 -3.02 8.02
C ASP A 160 6.51 -2.12 7.95
N ARG A 161 6.67 -1.38 6.85
CA ARG A 161 7.78 -0.42 6.68
C ARG A 161 7.61 0.84 7.52
N ALA A 162 6.39 1.35 7.63
CA ALA A 162 6.08 2.46 8.54
C ALA A 162 6.38 2.07 10.00
N ALA A 163 5.91 0.89 10.43
CA ALA A 163 6.16 0.39 11.78
C ALA A 163 7.66 0.18 12.04
N SER A 164 8.37 -0.49 11.12
CA SER A 164 9.81 -0.76 11.25
C SER A 164 10.63 0.52 11.34
N LEU A 165 10.36 1.50 10.47
CA LEU A 165 11.07 2.79 10.47
C LEU A 165 10.80 3.57 11.76
N ARG A 166 9.56 3.52 12.27
CA ARG A 166 9.21 4.19 13.53
C ARG A 166 9.89 3.55 14.73
N GLU A 167 9.97 2.22 14.76
CA GLU A 167 10.68 1.49 15.81
C GLU A 167 12.18 1.81 15.79
N SER A 168 12.81 1.82 14.60
CA SER A 168 14.23 2.16 14.49
C SER A 168 14.51 3.61 14.87
N TRP A 169 13.61 4.55 14.56
CA TRP A 169 13.70 5.93 15.04
C TRP A 169 13.66 6.04 16.57
N ILE A 170 12.70 5.37 17.22
CA ILE A 170 12.57 5.40 18.69
C ILE A 170 13.81 4.79 19.35
N THR A 171 14.29 3.67 18.83
CA THR A 171 15.48 2.98 19.33
C THR A 171 16.72 3.85 19.17
N ALA A 172 16.95 4.43 17.98
CA ALA A 172 18.07 5.32 17.74
C ALA A 172 18.06 6.53 18.70
N ARG A 173 16.90 7.16 18.93
CA ARG A 173 16.78 8.26 19.90
C ARG A 173 17.08 7.85 21.33
N ARG A 174 16.66 6.66 21.74
CA ARG A 174 16.91 6.12 23.08
C ARG A 174 18.40 5.89 23.29
N VAL A 175 19.02 5.19 22.35
CA VAL A 175 20.45 4.86 22.36
C VAL A 175 21.31 6.13 22.32
N ALA A 176 20.92 7.12 21.53
CA ALA A 176 21.61 8.41 21.47
C ALA A 176 21.60 9.19 22.80
N ARG A 177 20.64 8.93 23.71
CA ARG A 177 20.64 9.48 25.08
C ARG A 177 21.46 8.66 26.08
N GLY A 178 22.13 7.60 25.64
CA GLY A 178 22.91 6.69 26.50
C GLY A 178 22.06 5.65 27.23
N LEU A 179 20.82 5.41 26.80
CA LEU A 179 19.98 4.33 27.34
C LEU A 179 20.23 3.03 26.55
N PRO A 180 20.20 1.84 27.19
CA PRO A 180 20.46 0.58 26.50
C PRO A 180 19.41 0.31 25.40
N GLY A 181 19.90 -0.11 24.22
CA GLY A 181 19.11 -0.68 23.14
C GLY A 181 18.65 -2.10 23.53
N SER A 182 17.42 -2.45 23.20
CA SER A 182 16.79 -3.76 23.50
C SER A 182 17.12 -4.81 22.46
#